data_AF-A0A7W7MX58-F1
#
_entry.id   AF-A0A7W7MX58-F1
#
_cell.length_a   1.000
_cell.length_b   1.000
_cell.length_c   1.000
_cell.angle_alpha   90.00
_cell.angle_beta   90.00
_cell.angle_gamma   90.00
#
_symmetry.space_group_name_H-M   'P 1'
#
loop_
_entity.id
_entity.type
_entity.pdbx_description
1 polymer ?
#
loop_
_entity_poly.entity_id
_entity_poly.type
_entity_poly.pdbx_seq_one_letter_code
_entity_poly.pdbx_strand_id
1 'polypeptide(L)'
;MPDRTGGWRYYRASGDGQLTIEASNSILGSWTRLGDLSHLGLTGGDVEGPMWAKFNDRDEWTLWLDQYATGRGYMPLTSSNLGSTRNFARPGGYDLGGTRKRHGFVLNHLLRLDPIGDAVARGDATFRVTG
;
A
#
# COMPACT_ATOMS: atom_id res chain seq x y z
N MET A 1 3.55 15.50 11.39
CA MET A 1 2.58 14.70 12.17
C MET A 1 3.06 13.25 12.23
N PRO A 2 3.64 12.74 13.34
CA PRO A 2 4.42 11.50 13.29
C PRO A 2 3.72 10.23 13.81
N ASP A 3 2.48 10.25 14.28
CA ASP A 3 1.95 9.11 15.08
C ASP A 3 1.16 8.05 14.29
N ARG A 4 0.79 8.31 13.02
CA ARG A 4 -0.04 7.38 12.21
C ARG A 4 0.72 6.44 11.29
N THR A 5 2.05 6.53 11.27
CA THR A 5 2.92 5.63 10.51
C THR A 5 3.63 4.63 11.41
N GLY A 6 3.11 4.38 12.62
CA GLY A 6 3.67 3.37 13.53
C GLY A 6 5.16 3.53 13.88
N GLY A 7 5.72 4.72 13.71
CA GLY A 7 7.15 4.99 13.93
C GLY A 7 8.09 4.68 12.77
N TRP A 8 7.58 4.40 11.57
CA TRP A 8 8.38 4.03 10.39
C TRP A 8 8.33 5.06 9.26
N ARG A 9 9.41 5.13 8.47
CA ARG A 9 9.57 6.04 7.32
C ARG A 9 9.26 5.39 5.97
N TYR A 10 9.53 4.10 5.86
CA TYR A 10 9.39 3.31 4.64
C TYR A 10 8.53 2.10 4.90
N TYR A 11 7.72 1.77 3.89
CA TYR A 11 6.82 0.64 3.89
C TYR A 11 6.93 -0.10 2.58
N ARG A 12 6.89 -1.43 2.66
CA ARG A 12 6.87 -2.34 1.52
C ARG A 12 5.70 -3.31 1.69
N ALA A 13 4.94 -3.49 0.61
CA ALA A 13 3.98 -4.58 0.49
C ALA A 13 4.46 -5.51 -0.63
N SER A 14 4.66 -6.78 -0.29
CA SER A 14 5.28 -7.77 -1.16
C SER A 14 4.26 -8.79 -1.66
N GLY A 15 4.16 -9.00 -2.97
CA GLY A 15 3.37 -10.08 -3.57
C GLY A 15 4.01 -11.46 -3.40
N ASP A 16 4.40 -11.82 -2.18
CA ASP A 16 5.19 -13.01 -1.84
C ASP A 16 4.36 -14.27 -1.54
N GLY A 17 3.08 -14.26 -1.93
CA GLY A 17 2.12 -15.32 -1.66
C GLY A 17 1.16 -15.03 -0.51
N GLN A 18 1.48 -14.11 0.41
CA GLN A 18 0.57 -13.72 1.51
C GLN A 18 0.36 -12.21 1.64
N LEU A 19 0.93 -11.39 0.74
CA LEU A 19 0.95 -9.93 0.87
C LEU A 19 1.61 -9.48 2.17
N THR A 20 2.86 -9.89 2.40
CA THR A 20 3.61 -9.45 3.57
C THR A 20 3.82 -7.93 3.55
N ILE A 21 3.58 -7.28 4.68
CA ILE A 21 3.88 -5.87 4.92
C ILE A 21 5.08 -5.77 5.86
N GLU A 22 6.06 -5.00 5.42
CA GLU A 22 7.28 -4.69 6.16
C GLU A 22 7.49 -3.19 6.25
N ALA A 23 8.21 -2.77 7.29
CA ALA A 23 8.54 -1.37 7.51
C ALA A 23 10.00 -1.18 7.89
N SER A 24 10.55 -0.01 7.57
CA SER A 24 11.91 0.36 7.93
C SER A 24 12.07 1.87 8.12
N ASN A 25 13.15 2.25 8.80
CA ASN A 25 13.61 3.63 8.87
C ASN A 25 14.78 3.92 7.90
N SER A 26 15.21 2.92 7.13
CA SER A 26 16.22 3.04 6.07
C SER A 26 15.86 2.17 4.87
N ILE A 27 15.80 2.77 3.67
CA ILE A 27 15.46 2.06 2.43
C ILE A 27 16.42 0.91 2.09
N LEU A 28 17.71 1.07 2.41
CA LEU A 28 18.76 0.06 2.22
C LEU A 28 19.07 -0.73 3.50
N GLY A 29 18.31 -0.50 4.58
CA GLY A 29 18.56 -1.11 5.89
C GLY A 29 17.80 -2.42 6.09
N SER A 30 17.74 -2.84 7.36
CA SER A 30 16.91 -3.96 7.78
C SER A 30 15.43 -3.59 7.74
N TRP A 31 14.60 -4.55 7.35
CA TRP A 31 13.16 -4.42 7.29
C TRP A 31 12.52 -5.27 8.39
N THR A 32 11.56 -4.67 9.11
CA THR A 32 10.79 -5.35 10.14
C THR A 32 9.47 -5.82 9.56
N ARG A 33 9.21 -7.13 9.65
CA ARG A 33 7.91 -7.69 9.28
C ARG A 33 6.83 -7.22 10.26
N LEU A 34 5.82 -6.51 9.75
CA LEU A 34 4.65 -6.10 10.52
C LEU A 34 3.54 -7.15 10.50
N GLY A 35 3.49 -7.98 9.46
CA GLY A 35 2.52 -9.05 9.29
C GLY A 35 2.11 -9.24 7.84
N ASP A 36 0.94 -9.83 7.66
CA ASP A 36 0.27 -10.00 6.36
C ASP A 36 -1.22 -9.63 6.48
N LEU A 37 -1.95 -9.78 5.37
CA LEU A 37 -3.37 -9.42 5.26
C LEU A 37 -4.33 -10.61 5.35
N SER A 38 -3.84 -11.77 5.78
CA SER A 38 -4.63 -13.01 5.87
C SER A 38 -5.84 -12.91 6.80
N HIS A 39 -5.79 -12.05 7.82
CA HIS A 39 -6.92 -11.78 8.71
C HIS A 39 -8.14 -11.15 8.00
N LEU A 40 -7.96 -10.63 6.77
CA LEU A 40 -9.04 -10.16 5.89
C LEU A 40 -9.51 -11.24 4.90
N GLY A 41 -8.98 -12.46 5.02
CA GLY A 41 -9.23 -13.56 4.07
C GLY A 41 -8.58 -13.32 2.71
N LEU A 42 -7.43 -12.64 2.68
CA LEU A 42 -6.68 -12.35 1.46
C LEU A 42 -5.35 -13.10 1.48
N THR A 43 -5.03 -13.72 0.36
CA THR A 43 -3.73 -14.32 0.06
C THR A 43 -3.16 -13.70 -1.22
N GLY A 44 -1.89 -13.94 -1.51
CA GLY A 44 -1.27 -13.54 -2.78
C GLY A 44 -1.87 -14.23 -4.01
N GLY A 45 -2.64 -15.31 -3.81
CA GLY A 45 -3.42 -15.92 -4.89
C GLY A 45 -4.72 -15.17 -5.21
N ASP A 46 -5.20 -14.31 -4.32
CA ASP A 46 -6.46 -13.57 -4.51
C ASP A 46 -6.23 -12.20 -5.16
N VAL A 47 -5.07 -11.61 -4.89
CA VAL A 47 -4.77 -10.20 -5.13
C VAL A 47 -3.32 -9.96 -5.54
N GLU A 48 -3.10 -8.98 -6.41
CA GLU A 48 -1.78 -8.59 -6.91
C GLU A 48 -1.62 -7.06 -6.95
N GLY A 49 -0.41 -6.61 -7.34
CA GLY A 49 -0.13 -5.21 -7.62
C GLY A 49 -0.47 -4.26 -6.47
N PRO A 50 0.10 -4.45 -5.26
CA PRO A 50 -0.14 -3.55 -4.15
C PRO A 50 0.28 -2.12 -4.52
N MET A 51 -0.55 -1.14 -4.21
CA MET A 51 -0.20 0.28 -4.36
C MET A 51 -0.58 1.07 -3.13
N TRP A 52 0.38 1.79 -2.59
CA TRP A 52 0.15 2.70 -1.47
C TRP A 52 -0.34 4.06 -1.97
N ALA A 53 -1.33 4.62 -1.31
CA ALA A 53 -1.69 6.02 -1.44
C ALA A 53 -2.13 6.58 -0.09
N LYS A 54 -1.89 7.88 0.13
CA LYS A 54 -2.49 8.62 1.25
C LYS A 54 -3.69 9.39 0.75
N PHE A 55 -4.77 9.43 1.51
CA PHE A 55 -5.87 10.35 1.20
C PHE A 55 -5.41 11.80 1.38
N ASN A 56 -5.89 12.69 0.50
CA ASN A 56 -5.50 14.10 0.53
C ASN A 56 -6.27 14.90 1.60
N ASP A 57 -7.49 14.49 1.91
CA ASP A 57 -8.47 15.18 2.74
C ASP A 57 -8.57 14.64 4.17
N ARG A 58 -7.87 13.52 4.46
CA ARG A 58 -7.87 12.87 5.75
C ARG A 58 -6.57 12.14 6.02
N ASP A 59 -6.23 12.01 7.29
CA ASP A 59 -5.02 11.33 7.72
C ASP A 59 -5.23 9.82 7.83
N GLU A 60 -5.44 9.22 6.65
CA GLU A 60 -5.67 7.81 6.41
C GLU A 60 -4.87 7.37 5.18
N TRP A 61 -4.38 6.13 5.21
CA TRP A 61 -3.70 5.47 4.11
C TRP A 61 -4.62 4.46 3.44
N THR A 62 -4.36 4.18 2.17
CA THR A 62 -4.97 3.09 1.43
C THR A 62 -3.91 2.23 0.78
N LEU A 63 -4.09 0.92 0.87
CA LEU A 63 -3.41 -0.08 0.06
C LEU A 63 -4.41 -0.60 -0.98
N TRP A 64 -4.18 -0.26 -2.24
CA TRP A 64 -4.97 -0.77 -3.35
C TRP A 64 -4.43 -2.12 -3.80
N LEU A 65 -5.33 -3.09 -3.95
CA LEU A 65 -5.02 -4.46 -4.34
C LEU A 65 -5.87 -4.85 -5.54
N ASP A 66 -5.27 -5.32 -6.64
CA ASP A 66 -6.01 -5.82 -7.79
C ASP A 66 -6.51 -7.23 -7.51
N GLN A 67 -7.83 -7.42 -7.43
CA GLN A 67 -8.48 -8.72 -7.23
C GLN A 67 -8.46 -9.55 -8.53
N TYR A 68 -7.26 -9.89 -9.01
CA TYR A 68 -7.06 -10.52 -10.32
C TYR A 68 -7.77 -11.86 -10.44
N ALA A 69 -7.75 -12.67 -9.37
CA ALA A 69 -8.31 -14.02 -9.37
C ALA A 69 -9.82 -14.05 -9.61
N THR A 70 -10.52 -12.98 -9.20
CA THR A 70 -11.97 -12.83 -9.39
C THR A 70 -12.31 -11.83 -10.50
N GLY A 71 -11.31 -11.21 -11.12
CA GLY A 71 -11.49 -10.20 -12.15
C GLY A 71 -12.23 -8.94 -11.68
N ARG A 72 -12.33 -8.70 -10.37
CA ARG A 72 -13.13 -7.58 -9.80
C ARG A 72 -12.42 -6.22 -9.87
N GLY A 73 -11.13 -6.24 -10.20
CA GLY A 73 -10.28 -5.05 -10.21
C GLY A 73 -9.92 -4.58 -8.81
N TYR A 74 -9.52 -3.32 -8.71
CA TYR A 74 -8.98 -2.78 -7.47
C TYR A 74 -9.97 -2.83 -6.29
N MET A 75 -9.45 -3.24 -5.14
CA MET A 75 -10.06 -3.14 -3.82
C MET A 75 -9.15 -2.27 -2.92
N PRO A 76 -9.69 -1.22 -2.28
CA PRO A 76 -8.98 -0.47 -1.27
C PRO A 76 -9.03 -1.21 0.07
N LEU A 77 -7.89 -1.22 0.76
CA LEU A 77 -7.83 -1.47 2.20
C LEU A 77 -7.36 -0.19 2.88
N THR A 78 -8.12 0.32 3.84
CA THR A 78 -7.80 1.58 4.51
C THR A 78 -7.23 1.34 5.90
N SER A 79 -6.35 2.25 6.34
CA SER A 79 -5.81 2.26 7.69
C SER A 79 -5.44 3.67 8.13
N SER A 80 -5.89 4.05 9.32
CA SER A 80 -5.44 5.29 9.99
C SER A 80 -4.14 5.09 10.78
N ASN A 81 -3.61 3.86 10.89
CA ASN A 81 -2.35 3.61 11.58
C ASN A 81 -1.60 2.42 10.97
N LEU A 82 -0.44 2.68 10.36
CA LEU A 82 0.37 1.67 9.69
C LEU A 82 1.30 0.88 10.62
N GLY A 83 1.19 1.02 11.95
CA GLY A 83 2.03 0.29 12.90
C GLY A 83 1.73 -1.21 13.02
N SER A 84 0.60 -1.68 12.49
CA SER A 84 0.22 -3.09 12.47
C SER A 84 -0.69 -3.40 11.29
N THR A 85 -0.56 -4.59 10.70
CA THR A 85 -1.47 -5.03 9.64
C THR A 85 -2.90 -5.26 10.14
N ARG A 86 -3.12 -5.43 11.45
CA ARG A 86 -4.46 -5.55 12.06
C ARG A 86 -5.31 -4.28 11.96
N ASN A 87 -4.69 -3.15 11.63
CA ASN A 87 -5.38 -1.87 11.50
C ASN A 87 -6.00 -1.66 10.11
N PHE A 88 -5.77 -2.59 9.17
CA PHE A 88 -6.36 -2.50 7.85
C PHE A 88 -7.80 -3.01 7.85
N ALA A 89 -8.67 -2.31 7.14
CA ALA A 89 -10.06 -2.71 6.94
C ALA A 89 -10.50 -2.48 5.49
N ARG A 90 -11.54 -3.23 5.08
CA ARG A 90 -12.31 -2.89 3.88
C ARG A 90 -13.20 -1.68 4.21
N PRO A 91 -13.25 -0.63 3.39
CA PRO A 91 -14.17 0.47 3.62
C PRO A 91 -15.62 0.02 3.38
N GLY A 92 -16.59 0.79 3.88
CA GLY A 92 -18.02 0.53 3.67
C GLY A 92 -18.49 0.60 2.21
N GLY A 93 -17.66 1.14 1.32
CA GLY A 93 -17.88 1.20 -0.12
C GLY A 93 -16.77 2.01 -0.80
N TYR A 94 -16.65 1.86 -2.12
CA TYR A 94 -15.75 2.64 -2.96
C TYR A 94 -16.25 2.60 -4.42
N ASP A 95 -15.91 3.62 -5.21
CA ASP A 95 -16.25 3.72 -6.62
C ASP A 95 -15.02 4.22 -7.41
N LEU A 96 -14.72 3.55 -8.53
CA LEU A 96 -13.61 3.88 -9.45
C LEU A 96 -14.12 4.28 -10.84
N GLY A 97 -15.42 4.60 -10.94
CA GLY A 97 -16.14 4.92 -12.16
C GLY A 97 -16.44 3.69 -13.02
N GLY A 98 -16.96 3.93 -14.24
CA GLY A 98 -17.49 2.87 -15.09
C GLY A 98 -16.46 1.91 -15.70
N THR A 99 -15.17 2.27 -15.75
CA THR A 99 -14.13 1.38 -16.30
C THR A 99 -13.38 0.65 -15.20
N ARG A 100 -13.15 -0.65 -15.39
CA ARG A 100 -12.41 -1.49 -14.45
C ARG A 100 -10.93 -1.06 -14.40
N LYS A 101 -10.47 -0.64 -13.23
CA LYS A 101 -9.07 -0.27 -12.98
C LYS A 101 -8.32 -1.46 -12.38
N ARG A 102 -7.10 -1.72 -12.88
CA ARG A 102 -6.23 -2.85 -12.53
C ARG A 102 -4.77 -2.47 -12.74
N HIS A 103 -3.86 -3.09 -11.97
CA HIS A 103 -2.40 -3.07 -12.14
C HIS A 103 -1.77 -1.72 -12.60
N GLY A 104 -2.14 -0.59 -11.99
CA GLY A 104 -1.68 0.75 -12.32
C GLY A 104 -0.83 1.40 -11.22
N PHE A 105 -0.97 2.71 -11.07
CA PHE A 105 -0.39 3.52 -10.00
C PHE A 105 -1.34 4.67 -9.65
N VAL A 106 -1.23 5.22 -8.43
CA VAL A 106 -1.99 6.40 -7.98
C VAL A 106 -1.07 7.61 -7.99
N LEU A 107 -1.50 8.71 -8.64
CA LEU A 107 -0.87 10.01 -8.54
C LEU A 107 -1.67 10.89 -7.58
N ASN A 108 -1.07 11.30 -6.47
CA ASN A 108 -1.63 12.34 -5.63
C ASN A 108 -1.28 13.71 -6.21
N HIS A 109 -2.27 14.60 -6.32
CA HIS A 109 -2.11 15.92 -6.94
C HIS A 109 -1.19 16.88 -6.16
N LEU A 110 -0.76 16.54 -4.93
CA LEU A 110 0.31 17.26 -4.23
C LEU A 110 1.68 16.67 -4.58
N LEU A 111 2.11 16.85 -5.84
CA LEU A 111 3.37 16.29 -6.34
C LEU A 111 4.46 17.38 -6.37
N ARG A 112 5.46 17.29 -5.48
CA ARG A 112 6.79 17.90 -5.69
C ARG A 112 7.70 16.80 -6.25
N LEU A 113 8.04 16.87 -7.53
CA LEU A 113 8.96 15.92 -8.18
C LEU A 113 10.41 16.38 -7.98
N ASP A 114 11.16 15.63 -7.17
CA ASP A 114 12.62 15.66 -7.22
C ASP A 114 13.09 14.53 -8.19
N PRO A 115 14.02 14.78 -9.13
CA PRO A 115 14.50 13.75 -10.05
C PRO A 115 15.23 12.59 -9.33
N ILE A 116 14.99 11.34 -9.76
CA ILE A 116 15.72 10.14 -9.34
C ILE A 116 16.54 9.61 -10.52
N GLY A 117 17.82 9.30 -10.29
CA GLY A 117 18.79 8.92 -11.33
C GLY A 117 19.14 7.43 -11.39
N ASP A 118 18.62 6.59 -10.50
CA ASP A 118 19.12 5.21 -10.28
C ASP A 118 18.03 4.14 -10.04
N ALA A 119 16.81 4.33 -10.55
CA ALA A 119 15.73 3.36 -10.32
C ALA A 119 16.01 1.98 -10.96
N VAL A 120 16.12 0.95 -10.13
CA VAL A 120 16.07 -0.48 -10.53
C VAL A 120 14.62 -0.96 -10.44
N ALA A 121 14.10 -1.60 -11.48
CA ALA A 121 12.75 -2.17 -11.48
C ALA A 121 12.62 -3.25 -10.40
N ARG A 122 11.62 -3.12 -9.51
CA ARG A 122 11.27 -4.13 -8.51
C ARG A 122 9.77 -4.38 -8.54
N GLY A 123 9.35 -5.61 -8.26
CA GLY A 123 7.95 -6.03 -8.21
C GLY A 123 7.21 -5.62 -6.94
N ASP A 124 7.72 -4.64 -6.20
CA ASP A 124 7.15 -4.14 -4.94
C ASP A 124 6.79 -2.65 -5.04
N ALA A 125 5.73 -2.24 -4.35
CA ALA A 125 5.41 -0.84 -4.14
C ALA A 125 6.04 -0.35 -2.84
N THR A 126 7.02 0.54 -2.98
CA THR A 126 7.66 1.23 -1.86
C THR A 126 7.34 2.72 -1.92
N PHE A 127 6.94 3.30 -0.79
CA PHE A 127 6.81 4.76 -0.66
C PHE A 127 7.58 5.26 0.57
N ARG A 128 7.92 6.56 0.54
CA ARG A 128 8.54 7.28 1.66
C ARG A 128 7.51 8.23 2.27
N VAL A 129 7.40 8.22 3.60
CA VAL A 129 6.68 9.27 4.33
C VAL A 129 7.57 10.50 4.42
N THR A 130 7.12 11.63 3.89
CA THR A 130 7.71 12.96 4.10
C THR A 130 6.84 13.75 5.07
N GLY A 131 7.47 14.40 6.04
CA GLY A 131 6.80 15.16 7.11
C GLY A 131 6.89 16.66 6.90
#